data_AF-A0A645FK61-F1
#
_entry.id   AF-A0A645FK61-F1
#
_cell.length_a   1.000
_cell.length_b   1.000
_cell.length_c   1.000
_cell.angle_alpha   90.00
_cell.angle_beta   90.00
_cell.angle_gamma   90.00
#
_symmetry.space_group_name_H-M   'P 1'
#
loop_
_entity.id
_entity.type
_entity.pdbx_description
1 polymer ?
#
loop_
_entity_poly.entity_id
_entity_poly.type
_entity_poly.pdbx_seq_one_letter_code
_entity_poly.pdbx_strand_id
1 'polypeptide(L)' 'MSGLQNLMMFGRLSRLPIRAARRRAHELLEQFGLAETGSKRVSAYSGGMRRRLDLSVALIVDPQILFVDEPTTGLDPSES' A
#
# COMPACT_ATOMS: atom_id res chain seq x y z
N MET A 1 6.56 9.03 10.06
CA MET A 1 5.98 7.70 9.86
C MET A 1 6.63 7.06 8.64
N SER A 2 6.98 5.77 8.69
CA SER A 2 7.45 5.01 7.51
C SER A 2 6.28 4.44 6.68
N GLY A 3 6.55 3.95 5.47
CA GLY A 3 5.53 3.29 4.65
C GLY A 3 4.90 2.08 5.35
N LEU A 4 5.73 1.23 5.99
CA LEU A 4 5.26 0.10 6.79
C LEU A 4 4.38 0.56 7.96
N GLN A 5 4.79 1.59 8.69
CA GLN A 5 4.00 2.13 9.81
C GLN A 5 2.67 2.73 9.33
N ASN A 6 2.67 3.37 8.17
CA ASN A 6 1.47 3.94 7.57
C ASN A 6 0.45 2.84 7.23
N LEU A 7 0.87 1.78 6.53
CA LEU A 7 -0.01 0.65 6.20
C LEU A 7 -0.49 -0.10 7.45
N MET A 8 0.39 -0.32 8.44
CA MET A 8 -0.03 -0.92 9.71
C MET A 8 -1.07 -0.06 10.43
N MET A 9 -0.95 1.27 10.39
CA MET A 9 -1.94 2.17 10.98
C MET A 9 -3.30 1.99 10.30
N PHE A 10 -3.37 2.02 8.97
CA PHE A 10 -4.63 1.84 8.23
C PHE A 10 -5.22 0.43 8.40
N GLY A 11 -4.39 -0.61 8.45
CA GLY A 11 -4.84 -1.96 8.75
C GLY A 11 -5.47 -2.04 10.15
N ARG A 12 -4.88 -1.38 11.15
CA ARG A 12 -5.44 -1.32 12.50
C ARG A 12 -6.73 -0.50 12.59
N LEU A 13 -6.83 0.62 11.88
CA LEU A 13 -8.07 1.40 11.78
C LEU A 13 -9.19 0.56 11.14
N SER A 14 -8.81 -0.33 10.24
CA SER A 14 -9.70 -1.31 9.60
C SER A 14 -9.93 -2.59 10.43
N ARG A 15 -9.61 -2.55 11.73
CA ARG A 15 -9.80 -3.64 12.70
C ARG A 15 -8.99 -4.92 12.44
N LEU A 16 -7.92 -4.86 11.63
CA LEU A 16 -6.99 -5.99 11.53
C LEU A 16 -6.20 -6.14 12.84
N PRO A 17 -6.07 -7.38 13.38
CA PRO A 17 -5.14 -7.66 14.46
C PRO A 17 -3.71 -7.23 14.09
N ILE A 18 -2.90 -6.81 15.07
CA ILE A 18 -1.55 -6.26 14.82
C ILE A 18 -0.67 -7.17 13.96
N ARG A 19 -0.75 -8.50 14.15
CA ARG A 19 -0.01 -9.47 13.34
C ARG A 19 -0.51 -9.53 11.89
N ALA A 20 -1.82 -9.45 11.69
CA ALA A 20 -2.43 -9.43 10.36
C ALA A 20 -2.13 -8.11 9.63
N ALA A 21 -2.25 -6.98 10.32
CA ALA A 21 -1.92 -5.65 9.77
C ALA A 21 -0.45 -5.58 9.33
N ARG A 22 0.48 -6.11 10.14
CA ARG A 22 1.90 -6.18 9.78
C ARG A 22 2.14 -7.05 8.56
N ARG A 23 1.57 -8.26 8.54
CA ARG A 23 1.73 -9.19 7.42
C ARG A 23 1.19 -8.58 6.12
N ARG A 24 -0.04 -8.04 6.15
CA ARG A 24 -0.66 -7.39 4.99
C ARG A 24 0.11 -6.15 4.53
N ALA A 25 0.65 -5.36 5.45
CA ALA A 25 1.50 -4.22 5.10
C ALA A 25 2.77 -4.65 4.36
N HIS A 26 3.40 -5.76 4.77
CA HIS A 26 4.54 -6.31 4.02
C HIS A 26 4.12 -6.81 2.63
N GLU A 27 3.04 -7.58 2.53
CA GLU A 27 2.51 -8.07 1.24
C GLU A 27 2.26 -6.92 0.25
N LEU A 28 1.64 -5.83 0.70
CA LEU A 28 1.35 -4.69 -0.15
C LEU A 28 2.61 -3.90 -0.53
N LEU A 29 3.57 -3.76 0.38
CA LEU A 29 4.85 -3.14 0.02
C LEU A 29 5.60 -3.95 -1.05
N GLU A 30 5.55 -5.28 -1.00
CA GLU A 30 6.10 -6.14 -2.05
C GLU A 30 5.33 -5.94 -3.37
N GLN A 31 4.00 -6.08 -3.35
CA GLN A 31 3.15 -5.99 -4.55
C GLN A 31 3.29 -4.65 -5.29
N PHE A 32 3.52 -3.56 -4.57
CA PHE A 32 3.66 -2.21 -5.14
C PHE A 32 5.11 -1.76 -5.34
N GLY A 33 6.08 -2.67 -5.22
CA GLY A 33 7.50 -2.38 -5.47
C GLY A 33 8.09 -1.35 -4.50
N LEU A 34 7.65 -1.40 -3.23
CA LEU A 34 8.07 -0.51 -2.15
C LEU A 34 8.82 -1.23 -1.02
N ALA A 35 9.00 -2.55 -1.10
CA ALA A 35 9.65 -3.41 -0.11
C ALA A 35 10.92 -2.80 0.52
N GLU A 36 11.89 -2.44 -0.32
CA GLU A 36 13.19 -1.88 0.11
C GLU A 36 13.08 -0.47 0.74
N THR A 37 11.97 0.22 0.49
CA THR A 37 11.71 1.57 0.98
C THR A 37 10.69 1.62 2.11
N GLY A 38 10.10 0.49 2.50
CA GLY A 38 9.04 0.42 3.51
C GLY A 38 9.45 0.93 4.89
N SER A 39 10.74 0.86 5.23
CA SER A 39 11.32 1.39 6.47
C SER A 39 11.62 2.89 6.41
N LYS A 40 11.74 3.47 5.20
CA LYS A 40 12.02 4.91 5.01
C LYS A 40 10.80 5.75 5.34
N ARG A 41 11.02 7.00 5.74
CA ARG A 41 9.95 7.98 5.97
C ARG A 41 9.19 8.25 4.67
N VAL A 42 7.86 8.30 4.74
CA VAL A 42 7.00 8.62 3.58
C VAL A 42 7.33 10.00 2.98
N SER A 43 7.85 10.94 3.78
CA SER A 43 8.32 12.23 3.27
C SER A 43 9.48 12.12 2.27
N ALA A 44 10.24 11.02 2.29
CA ALA A 44 11.33 10.75 1.35
C ALA A 44 10.86 10.01 0.08
N TYR A 45 9.58 9.68 -0.04
CA TYR A 45 9.04 9.01 -1.21
C TYR A 45 8.92 9.99 -2.37
N SER A 46 9.25 9.54 -3.59
CA SER A 46 8.92 10.29 -4.80
C SER A 46 7.39 10.39 -4.99
N GLY A 47 6.94 11.24 -5.91
CA GLY A 47 5.51 11.32 -6.26
C GLY A 47 4.90 9.96 -6.64
N GLY A 48 5.60 9.20 -7.49
CA GLY A 48 5.16 7.86 -7.91
C GLY A 48 5.14 6.85 -6.74
N MET A 49 6.11 6.90 -5.84
CA MET A 49 6.11 6.05 -4.63
C MET A 49 4.97 6.38 -3.68
N ARG A 50 4.64 7.67 -3.51
CA ARG A 50 3.47 8.09 -2.71
C ARG A 50 2.17 7.57 -3.31
N ARG A 51 1.97 7.74 -4.61
CA ARG A 51 0.79 7.22 -5.31
C ARG A 51 0.64 5.70 -5.17
N ARG A 52 1.74 4.94 -5.28
CA ARG A 52 1.72 3.48 -5.04
C ARG A 52 1.41 3.11 -3.59
N LEU A 53 1.90 3.88 -2.62
CA LEU A 53 1.56 3.70 -1.21
C LEU A 53 0.07 4.00 -0.95
N ASP A 54 -0.49 5.05 -1.57
CA ASP A 54 -1.91 5.40 -1.43
C ASP A 54 -2.81 4.29 -1.98
N LEU A 55 -2.43 3.71 -3.14
CA LEU A 55 -3.10 2.53 -3.70
C LEU A 55 -2.98 1.31 -2.78
N SER A 56 -1.82 1.10 -2.16
CA SER A 56 -1.62 0.05 -1.16
C SER A 56 -2.57 0.23 0.04
N VAL A 57 -2.76 1.47 0.51
CA VAL A 57 -3.70 1.78 1.59
C VAL A 57 -5.13 1.42 1.20
N ALA A 58 -5.56 1.70 -0.03
CA ALA A 58 -6.90 1.34 -0.50
C ALA A 58 -7.14 -0.19 -0.50
N LEU A 59 -6.09 -0.99 -0.67
CA LEU A 59 -6.14 -2.46 -0.69
C LEU A 59 -5.81 -3.11 0.67
N ILE A 60 -5.64 -2.32 1.73
CA ILE A 60 -5.27 -2.82 3.06
C ILE A 60 -6.30 -3.78 3.67
N VAL A 61 -7.58 -3.63 3.29
CA VAL A 61 -8.70 -4.47 3.76
C VAL A 61 -9.03 -5.63 2.83
N ASP A 62 -8.24 -5.81 1.76
CA ASP A 62 -8.49 -6.83 0.73
C ASP A 62 -9.92 -6.79 0.20
N PRO A 63 -10.37 -5.63 -0.33
CA PRO A 63 -11.73 -5.50 -0.83
C PRO A 63 -11.94 -6.43 -2.03
N GLN A 64 -13.11 -7.06 -2.11
CA GLN A 64 -13.46 -7.91 -3.26
C GLN A 64 -13.62 -7.11 -4.55
N ILE A 65 -13.97 -5.82 -4.44
CA ILE A 65 -14.14 -4.88 -5.56
C ILE A 65 -13.63 -3.51 -5.12
N LEU A 66 -12.77 -2.89 -5.94
CA LEU A 66 -12.29 -1.51 -5.78
C LEU A 66 -12.71 -0.70 -7.01
N PHE A 67 -13.49 0.36 -6.80
CA PHE A 67 -13.76 1.36 -7.84
C PHE A 67 -12.71 2.46 -7.75
N VAL A 68 -11.97 2.67 -8.83
CA VAL A 68 -11.06 3.80 -9.00
C VAL A 68 -11.65 4.67 -10.10
N ASP A 69 -12.04 5.89 -9.77
CA ASP A 69 -12.46 6.85 -10.80
C ASP A 69 -11.21 7.56 -11.36
N GLU A 70 -11.26 7.86 -12.67
CA GLU A 70 -10.20 8.32 -13.58
C GLU A 70 -9.14 7.27 -14.05
N PRO A 71 -8.80 7.26 -15.37
CA PRO A 71 -7.86 6.29 -15.95
C PRO A 71 -6.45 6.64 -15.50
N THR A 72 -6.03 6.06 -14.40
CA THR A 72 -4.66 6.15 -13.93
C THR A 72 -3.89 4.97 -14.51
N THR A 73 -3.33 5.17 -15.71
CA THR A 73 -2.53 4.31 -16.60
C THR A 73 -1.39 3.50 -15.94
N GLY A 74 -1.67 2.73 -14.88
CA GLY A 74 -0.64 2.04 -14.11
C GLY A 74 -1.18 1.06 -13.08
N LEU A 75 -2.36 0.48 -13.34
CA LEU A 75 -2.96 -0.57 -12.52
C LEU A 75 -3.20 -1.87 -13.29
N ASP A 76 -2.57 -2.05 -14.46
CA ASP A 76 -2.58 -3.32 -15.17
C ASP A 76 -1.28 -4.09 -14.89
N PRO A 77 -1.32 -5.26 -14.21
CA PRO A 77 -0.17 -6.14 -14.02
C PRO A 77 0.07 -7.06 -15.23
N SER A 78 -0.35 -6.65 -16.43
CA SER A 78 -0.30 -7.48 -17.65
C SER A 78 0.47 -6.85 -18.82
N GLU A 79 1.49 -6.03 -18.55
CA GLU A 79 2.50 -5.71 -19.56
C GLU A 79 3.72 -6.63 -19.38
N SER A 80 3.77 -7.67 -20.22
CA SER A 80 4.97 -8.43 -20.58
C SER A 80 5.58 -7.86 -21.86
#